data_AF-A0A2K9Z1E3-F1
#
_entry.id   AF-A0A2K9Z1E3-F1
#
_cell.length_a   1.000
_cell.length_b   1.000
_cell.length_c   1.000
_cell.angle_alpha   90.00
_cell.angle_beta   90.00
_cell.angle_gamma   90.00
#
_symmetry.space_group_name_H-M   'P 1'
#
loop_
_entity.id
_entity.type
_entity.pdbx_description
1 polymer ?
#
loop_
_entity_poly.entity_id
_entity_poly.type
_entity_poly.pdbx_seq_one_letter_code
_entity_poly.pdbx_strand_id
1 'polypeptide(L)'
;MPHPEAFTGRMLALHAEIVRLRSLCVPMPDDAMDALGDAAASIRKAIIDAPITSETDIANKFRLAVILIEDPEGDMSDEPMAVRQALFDLIGFRNDLWSADFGTGTGHPFYRAGFKP
;
A
#
# COMPACT_ATOMS: atom_id res chain seq x y z
N MET A 1 -0.04 17.48 -16.49
CA MET A 1 1.29 16.84 -16.67
C MET A 1 1.26 15.51 -15.93
N PRO A 2 1.78 14.41 -16.47
CA PRO A 2 1.91 13.18 -15.69
C PRO A 2 2.87 13.48 -14.53
N HIS A 3 2.41 13.28 -13.30
CA HIS A 3 3.29 13.37 -12.13
C HIS A 3 4.34 12.26 -12.26
N PRO A 4 5.63 12.54 -11.93
CA PRO A 4 6.63 11.47 -11.84
C PRO A 4 6.06 10.37 -10.93
N GLU A 5 6.09 9.14 -11.43
CA GLU A 5 5.45 8.02 -10.75
C GLU A 5 5.94 7.94 -9.31
N ALA A 6 5.02 7.96 -8.35
CA ALA A 6 5.39 7.95 -6.94
C ALA A 6 6.12 6.64 -6.60
N PHE A 7 6.94 6.65 -5.54
CA PHE A 7 7.67 5.45 -5.11
C PHE A 7 6.76 4.22 -4.96
N THR A 8 5.60 4.44 -4.32
CA THR A 8 4.55 3.43 -4.13
C THR A 8 4.06 2.84 -5.46
N GLY A 9 3.95 3.65 -6.52
CA GLY A 9 3.53 3.20 -7.85
C GLY A 9 4.56 2.29 -8.51
N ARG A 10 5.83 2.70 -8.49
CA ARG A 10 6.94 1.87 -9.02
C ARG A 10 7.05 0.54 -8.30
N MET A 11 6.92 0.54 -6.98
CA MET A 11 6.97 -0.69 -6.17
C MET A 11 5.76 -1.59 -6.42
N LEU A 12 4.57 -1.00 -6.62
CA LEU A 12 3.37 -1.75 -6.99
C LEU A 12 3.54 -2.45 -8.35
N ALA A 13 4.10 -1.75 -9.33
CA ALA A 13 4.40 -2.32 -10.65
C ALA A 13 5.44 -3.46 -10.55
N LEU A 14 6.49 -3.28 -9.74
CA LEU A 14 7.49 -4.32 -9.50
C LEU A 14 6.90 -5.55 -8.83
N HIS A 15 6.04 -5.37 -7.81
CA HIS A 15 5.33 -6.47 -7.15
C HIS A 15 4.48 -7.28 -8.15
N ALA A 16 3.69 -6.59 -8.98
CA ALA A 16 2.86 -7.23 -9.99
C ALA A 16 3.70 -8.05 -10.98
N GLU A 17 4.85 -7.54 -11.39
CA GLU A 17 5.76 -8.25 -12.31
C GLU A 17 6.38 -9.49 -11.67
N ILE A 18 6.76 -9.44 -10.39
CA ILE A 18 7.25 -10.62 -9.66
C ILE A 18 6.19 -11.71 -9.57
N VAL A 19 4.95 -11.35 -9.22
CA VAL A 19 3.81 -12.30 -9.17
C VAL A 19 3.56 -12.91 -10.56
N ARG A 20 3.64 -12.10 -11.62
CA ARG A 20 3.52 -12.57 -13.00
C ARG A 20 4.64 -13.55 -13.38
N LEU A 21 5.88 -13.29 -12.97
CA LEU A 21 7.01 -14.18 -13.24
C LEU A 21 6.90 -15.50 -12.49
N ARG A 22 6.48 -15.47 -11.21
CA ARG A 22 6.24 -16.68 -10.40
C ARG A 22 5.24 -17.62 -11.06
N SER A 23 4.15 -17.08 -11.60
CA SER A 23 3.13 -17.88 -12.31
C SER A 23 3.57 -18.36 -13.69
N LEU A 24 4.30 -17.53 -14.45
CA LEU A 24 4.73 -17.87 -15.81
C LEU A 24 5.81 -18.95 -15.85
N CYS A 25 6.69 -18.99 -14.85
CA CYS A 25 7.88 -19.85 -14.86
C CYS A 25 7.66 -21.23 -14.23
N VAL A 26 6.42 -21.61 -13.87
CA VAL A 26 6.15 -22.93 -13.29
C VAL A 26 6.29 -24.05 -14.35
N PRO A 27 6.99 -25.16 -14.06
CA PRO A 27 7.74 -25.43 -12.84
C PRO A 27 9.10 -24.74 -12.83
N MET A 28 9.43 -24.09 -11.72
CA MET A 28 10.73 -23.47 -11.47
C MET A 28 11.43 -24.13 -10.28
N PRO A 29 12.77 -24.05 -10.17
CA PRO A 29 13.48 -24.53 -8.99
C PRO A 29 12.96 -23.87 -7.72
N ASP A 30 12.79 -24.65 -6.64
CA ASP A 30 12.22 -24.18 -5.37
C ASP A 30 12.98 -22.95 -4.83
N ASP A 31 14.32 -22.97 -4.82
CA ASP A 31 15.14 -21.82 -4.37
C ASP A 31 14.81 -20.52 -5.13
N ALA A 32 14.48 -20.62 -6.43
CA ALA A 32 14.14 -19.47 -7.24
C ALA A 32 12.69 -19.01 -6.98
N MET A 33 11.76 -19.94 -6.71
CA MET A 33 10.39 -19.63 -6.31
C MET A 33 10.36 -18.93 -4.94
N ASP A 34 11.16 -19.40 -4.00
CA ASP A 34 11.32 -18.84 -2.66
C ASP A 34 11.92 -17.44 -2.72
N ALA A 35 13.01 -17.24 -3.50
CA ALA A 35 13.63 -15.93 -3.66
C ALA A 35 12.66 -14.88 -4.24
N LEU A 36 11.79 -15.27 -5.18
CA LEU A 36 10.75 -14.38 -5.70
C LEU A 36 9.65 -14.11 -4.67
N GLY A 37 9.29 -15.10 -3.85
CA GLY A 37 8.36 -14.94 -2.73
C GLY A 37 8.88 -13.94 -1.70
N ASP A 38 10.12 -14.10 -1.26
CA ASP A 38 10.78 -13.19 -0.31
C ASP A 38 10.90 -11.77 -0.85
N ALA A 39 11.22 -11.63 -2.14
CA ALA A 39 11.26 -10.34 -2.81
C ALA A 39 9.87 -9.68 -2.84
N ALA A 40 8.83 -10.44 -3.21
CA ALA A 40 7.45 -9.94 -3.21
C ALA A 40 7.04 -9.45 -1.81
N ALA A 41 7.28 -10.26 -0.78
CA ALA A 41 6.98 -9.91 0.61
C ALA A 41 7.71 -8.63 1.07
N SER A 42 9.00 -8.51 0.73
CA SER A 42 9.79 -7.32 1.05
C SER A 42 9.24 -6.06 0.37
N ILE A 43 8.81 -6.17 -0.88
CA ILE A 43 8.22 -5.05 -1.64
C ILE A 43 6.86 -4.65 -1.06
N ARG A 44 6.00 -5.60 -0.70
CA ARG A 44 4.71 -5.29 -0.06
C ARG A 44 4.92 -4.49 1.22
N LYS A 45 5.82 -4.93 2.10
CA LYS A 45 6.18 -4.19 3.32
C LYS A 45 6.69 -2.79 3.02
N ALA A 46 7.57 -2.65 2.03
CA ALA A 46 8.06 -1.34 1.61
C ALA A 46 6.96 -0.40 1.11
N ILE A 47 5.94 -0.93 0.41
CA ILE A 47 4.77 -0.14 0.00
C ILE A 47 3.92 0.22 1.22
N ILE A 48 3.65 -0.73 2.11
CA ILE A 48 2.83 -0.53 3.33
C ILE A 48 3.46 0.55 4.21
N ASP A 49 4.77 0.52 4.42
CA ASP A 49 5.48 1.45 5.31
C ASP A 49 5.87 2.79 4.64
N ALA A 50 5.68 2.92 3.32
CA ALA A 50 6.09 4.12 2.59
C ALA A 50 5.40 5.38 3.11
N PRO A 51 6.12 6.50 3.31
CA PRO A 51 5.48 7.76 3.68
C PRO A 51 4.55 8.26 2.56
N ILE A 52 3.50 8.98 2.95
CA ILE A 52 2.52 9.55 2.03
C ILE A 52 2.83 11.01 1.78
N THR A 53 2.92 11.40 0.51
CA THR A 53 3.08 12.81 0.13
C THR A 53 1.99 13.31 -0.81
N SER A 54 1.16 12.40 -1.30
CA SER A 54 0.15 12.67 -2.32
C SER A 54 -1.04 11.72 -2.22
N GLU A 55 -2.16 12.11 -2.82
CA GLU A 55 -3.32 11.22 -2.99
C GLU A 55 -2.98 9.98 -3.83
N THR A 56 -2.02 10.10 -4.76
CA THR A 56 -1.55 8.98 -5.57
C THR A 56 -0.88 7.91 -4.71
N ASP A 57 -0.10 8.29 -3.69
CA ASP A 57 0.51 7.34 -2.75
C ASP A 57 -0.55 6.54 -2.01
N ILE A 58 -1.58 7.21 -1.49
CA ILE A 58 -2.70 6.58 -0.79
C ILE A 58 -3.42 5.62 -1.71
N ALA A 59 -3.75 6.05 -2.93
CA ALA A 59 -4.41 5.21 -3.91
C ALA A 59 -3.58 3.96 -4.25
N ASN A 60 -2.26 4.06 -4.34
CA ASN A 60 -1.38 2.92 -4.58
C ASN A 60 -1.37 1.93 -3.40
N LYS A 61 -1.41 2.41 -2.15
CA LYS A 61 -1.55 1.51 -0.99
C LYS A 61 -2.89 0.77 -0.99
N PHE A 62 -3.98 1.44 -1.35
CA PHE A 62 -5.27 0.76 -1.53
C PHE A 62 -5.26 -0.24 -2.68
N ARG A 63 -4.57 0.04 -3.79
CA ARG A 63 -4.39 -0.93 -4.89
C ARG A 63 -3.63 -2.17 -4.42
N LEU A 64 -2.59 -2.01 -3.60
CA LEU A 64 -1.91 -3.15 -3.00
C LEU A 64 -2.87 -3.97 -2.14
N ALA A 65 -3.67 -3.32 -1.29
CA ALA A 65 -4.66 -4.01 -0.48
C ALA A 65 -5.66 -4.81 -1.34
N VAL A 66 -6.14 -4.25 -2.47
CA VAL A 66 -6.99 -4.99 -3.42
C VAL A 66 -6.28 -6.20 -3.99
N ILE A 67 -5.02 -6.05 -4.44
CA ILE A 67 -4.23 -7.17 -4.97
C ILE A 67 -4.13 -8.31 -3.94
N LEU A 68 -3.91 -7.99 -2.67
CA LEU A 68 -3.80 -8.99 -1.61
C LEU A 68 -5.13 -9.68 -1.31
N ILE A 69 -6.24 -8.93 -1.30
CA ILE A 69 -7.60 -9.48 -1.10
C ILE A 69 -7.99 -10.42 -2.24
N GLU A 70 -7.58 -10.09 -3.47
CA GLU A 70 -7.88 -10.90 -4.66
C GLU A 70 -6.94 -12.10 -4.83
N ASP A 71 -5.85 -12.19 -4.07
CA ASP A 71 -4.84 -13.23 -4.22
C ASP A 71 -5.38 -14.62 -3.83
N PRO A 72 -5.57 -15.55 -4.80
CA PRO A 72 -6.08 -16.88 -4.52
C PRO A 72 -5.08 -17.76 -3.77
N GLU A 73 -3.79 -17.41 -3.74
CA GLU A 73 -2.77 -18.11 -2.95
C GLU A 73 -2.80 -17.69 -1.47
N GLY A 74 -3.54 -16.62 -1.14
CA GLY A 74 -3.94 -16.30 0.23
C GLY A 74 -2.80 -15.82 1.12
N ASP A 75 -1.98 -14.87 0.66
CA ASP A 75 -1.00 -14.19 1.52
C ASP A 75 -1.68 -13.22 2.50
N MET A 76 -2.47 -13.81 3.40
CA MET A 76 -3.28 -13.14 4.44
C MET A 76 -2.41 -12.45 5.50
N SER A 77 -1.08 -12.64 5.46
CA SER A 77 -0.18 -12.14 6.49
C SER A 77 -0.03 -10.62 6.45
N ASP A 78 0.03 -10.04 5.25
CA ASP A 78 0.21 -8.61 5.03
C ASP A 78 -1.11 -7.88 4.74
N GLU A 79 -2.19 -8.60 4.35
CA GLU A 79 -3.48 -8.01 3.95
C GLU A 79 -4.08 -7.09 5.05
N PRO A 80 -4.25 -7.53 6.32
CA PRO A 80 -4.82 -6.67 7.36
C PRO A 80 -3.99 -5.41 7.59
N MET A 81 -2.67 -5.54 7.47
CA MET A 81 -1.74 -4.43 7.67
C MET A 81 -1.82 -3.42 6.51
N ALA A 82 -1.92 -3.90 5.27
CA ALA A 82 -2.08 -3.07 4.09
C ALA A 82 -3.38 -2.25 4.12
N VAL A 83 -4.51 -2.89 4.45
CA VAL A 83 -5.81 -2.21 4.57
C VAL A 83 -5.77 -1.17 5.70
N ARG A 84 -5.28 -1.58 6.87
CA ARG A 84 -5.18 -0.72 8.06
C ARG A 84 -4.34 0.52 7.77
N GLN A 85 -3.14 0.34 7.22
CA GLN A 85 -2.21 1.43 7.03
C GLN A 85 -2.72 2.40 5.95
N ALA A 86 -3.24 1.90 4.83
CA ALA A 86 -3.83 2.74 3.78
C ALA A 86 -4.98 3.62 4.30
N LEU A 87 -5.81 3.08 5.20
CA LEU A 87 -6.89 3.82 5.84
C LEU A 87 -6.36 4.90 6.80
N PHE A 88 -5.42 4.56 7.67
CA PHE A 88 -4.82 5.53 8.60
C PHE A 88 -4.13 6.67 7.86
N ASP A 89 -3.41 6.34 6.81
CA ASP A 89 -2.75 7.29 5.92
C ASP A 89 -3.73 8.24 5.25
N LEU A 90 -4.85 7.72 4.74
CA LEU A 90 -5.92 8.55 4.18
C LEU A 90 -6.49 9.52 5.23
N ILE A 91 -6.78 9.02 6.43
CA ILE A 91 -7.32 9.83 7.53
C ILE A 91 -6.34 10.93 7.91
N GLY A 92 -5.06 10.57 8.11
CA GLY A 92 -3.99 11.52 8.46
C GLY A 92 -3.85 12.60 7.40
N PHE A 93 -3.67 12.20 6.14
CA PHE A 93 -3.52 13.12 5.02
C PHE A 93 -4.69 14.10 4.89
N ARG A 94 -5.93 13.62 5.06
CA ARG A 94 -7.12 14.48 4.99
C ARG A 94 -7.23 15.44 6.16
N ASN A 95 -6.84 15.02 7.36
CA ASN A 95 -6.78 15.90 8.53
C ASN A 95 -5.71 17.00 8.37
N ASP A 96 -4.56 16.66 7.78
CA ASP A 96 -3.49 17.62 7.52
C ASP A 96 -3.92 18.68 6.50
N LEU A 97 -4.52 18.26 5.37
CA LEU A 97 -5.09 19.18 4.39
C LEU A 97 -6.14 20.10 5.00
N TRP A 98 -7.06 19.55 5.80
CA TRP A 98 -8.08 20.34 6.47
C TRP A 98 -7.47 21.37 7.42
N SER A 99 -6.46 20.95 8.20
CA SER A 99 -5.78 21.84 9.14
C SER A 99 -5.04 22.98 8.44
N ALA A 100 -4.47 22.70 7.27
CA ALA A 100 -3.83 23.71 6.43
C ALA A 100 -4.85 24.71 5.84
N ASP A 101 -6.01 24.24 5.39
CA ASP A 101 -7.02 25.06 4.72
C ASP A 101 -7.89 25.89 5.68
N PHE A 102 -8.20 25.37 6.87
CA PHE A 102 -9.21 25.96 7.77
C PHE A 102 -8.71 26.26 9.20
N GLY A 103 -7.49 25.84 9.56
CA GLY A 103 -6.93 26.01 10.89
C GLY A 103 -7.50 25.04 11.94
N THR A 104 -6.81 24.93 13.09
CA THR A 104 -7.10 23.90 14.11
C THR A 104 -8.37 24.15 14.95
N GLY A 105 -8.98 25.33 14.83
CA GLY A 105 -10.11 25.78 15.68
C GLY A 105 -11.51 25.53 15.10
N THR A 106 -11.63 25.27 13.80
CA THR A 106 -12.92 25.02 13.14
C THR A 106 -13.13 23.50 13.04
N GLY A 107 -14.05 22.91 13.81
CA GLY A 107 -14.46 21.52 13.55
C GLY A 107 -14.82 21.34 12.07
N HIS A 108 -14.28 20.36 11.34
CA HIS A 108 -14.41 18.92 11.56
C HIS A 108 -13.22 18.13 10.97
N PRO A 109 -12.27 17.60 11.78
CA PRO A 109 -11.36 16.55 11.30
C PRO A 109 -12.16 15.25 11.07
N PHE A 110 -11.80 14.47 10.04
CA PHE A 110 -12.54 13.28 9.62
C PHE A 110 -12.74 12.28 10.78
N TYR A 111 -11.84 12.28 11.76
CA TYR A 111 -12.03 11.65 13.06
C TYR A 111 -11.47 12.56 14.17
N ARG A 112 -12.34 13.22 14.96
CA ARG A 112 -11.92 13.89 16.20
C ARG A 112 -11.48 12.82 17.20
N ALA A 113 -10.26 12.98 17.74
CA ALA A 113 -9.64 12.25 18.85
C ALA A 113 -10.52 11.13 19.46
N GLY A 114 -10.36 9.89 19.00
CA GLY A 114 -11.17 8.78 19.53
C GLY A 114 -11.03 7.43 18.84
N PHE A 115 -10.43 7.34 17.64
CA PHE A 115 -10.14 6.03 17.07
C PHE A 115 -8.90 5.43 17.74
N LYS A 116 -9.12 4.71 18.85
CA LYS A 116 -8.14 3.77 19.38
C LYS A 116 -8.49 2.37 18.87
N PRO A 117 -7.48 1.60 18.40
CA PRO A 117 -7.67 0.21 17.98
C PRO A 117 -8.22 -0.67 19.10
#